data_AF-A0A4C1XA17-F1
#
_entry.id   AF-A0A4C1XA17-F1
#
_cell.length_a   1.000
_cell.length_b   1.000
_cell.length_c   1.000
_cell.angle_alpha   90.00
_cell.angle_beta   90.00
_cell.angle_gamma   90.00
#
_symmetry.space_group_name_H-M   'P 1'
#
loop_
_entity.id
_entity.type
_entity.pdbx_description
1 polymer ?
#
loop_
_entity_poly.entity_id
_entity_poly.type
_entity_poly.pdbx_seq_one_letter_code
_entity_poly.pdbx_strand_id
1 'polypeptide(L)'
;MLAFEMGALLRKRYGEFLGPYYMPDTNLSKSTALLISAGLWPPPEEQAWNETLAWQPVPYTYPSRLEDYEDIKVPNPKWAKHVKRKLMDIARLEFLMMFYNNLLRKLSGGALLQQIITEARTLVSNNKGPRLVVRTGTPVNVAALLSACVAPPPRLPDPGAALLFELHEKLPAPVQQEKNENAKAKSDSHSYGFKIYYWDDDSAEPRLMEVSGCSAFCPLETFNELIKYIVSYNYSKDCELVPTTKKDKH
;
A
#
# COMPACT_ATOMS: atom_id res chain seq x y z
N MET A 1 -4.37 14.39 -8.30
CA MET A 1 -3.63 14.92 -7.15
C MET A 1 -2.19 14.90 -7.59
N LEU A 2 -1.51 16.04 -7.52
CA LEU A 2 -0.11 16.09 -7.93
C LEU A 2 0.73 15.36 -6.87
N ALA A 3 1.76 14.63 -7.32
CA ALA A 3 2.60 13.83 -6.43
C ALA A 3 3.21 14.64 -5.26
N PHE A 4 3.52 15.92 -5.49
CA PHE A 4 3.98 16.84 -4.45
C PHE A 4 2.91 17.13 -3.37
N GLU A 5 1.66 17.34 -3.79
CA GLU A 5 0.54 17.59 -2.87
C GLU A 5 0.30 16.37 -1.97
N MET A 6 0.38 15.16 -2.53
CA MET A 6 0.33 13.91 -1.75
C MET A 6 1.43 13.88 -0.68
N GLY A 7 2.67 14.28 -1.04
CA GLY A 7 3.77 14.43 -0.09
C GLY A 7 3.45 15.38 1.07
N ALA A 8 2.92 16.56 0.76
CA ALA A 8 2.54 17.55 1.77
C ALA A 8 1.39 17.06 2.68
N LEU A 9 0.42 16.32 2.12
CA LEU A 9 -0.66 15.72 2.89
C LEU A 9 -0.16 14.60 3.82
N LEU A 10 0.78 13.76 3.34
CA LEU A 10 1.45 12.77 4.17
C LEU A 10 2.26 13.43 5.30
N ARG A 11 2.95 14.54 5.02
CA ARG A 11 3.66 15.33 6.05
C ARG A 11 2.70 15.88 7.10
N LYS A 12 1.56 16.40 6.68
CA LYS A 12 0.52 16.89 7.59
C LYS A 12 -0.01 15.75 8.49
N ARG A 13 -0.20 14.55 7.94
CA ARG A 13 -0.75 13.40 8.67
C ARG A 13 0.25 12.74 9.61
N TYR A 14 1.51 12.59 9.18
CA TYR A 14 2.52 11.81 9.90
C TYR A 14 3.68 12.64 10.46
N GLY A 15 3.60 13.98 10.43
CA GLY A 15 4.69 14.86 10.85
C GLY A 15 5.22 14.59 12.26
N GLU A 16 4.33 14.35 13.23
CA GLU A 16 4.73 14.00 14.61
C GLU A 16 5.43 12.65 14.69
N PHE A 17 4.94 11.65 13.94
CA PHE A 17 5.50 10.30 13.92
C PHE A 17 6.86 10.24 13.22
N LEU A 18 7.01 10.99 12.12
CA LEU A 18 8.21 11.04 11.29
C LEU A 18 9.29 11.95 11.88
N GLY A 19 8.91 12.96 12.67
CA GLY A 19 9.82 13.97 13.20
C GLY A 19 10.20 15.04 12.16
N PRO A 20 10.94 16.08 12.58
CA PRO A 20 11.22 17.23 11.72
C PRO A 20 12.20 16.93 10.58
N TYR A 21 13.19 16.07 10.82
CA TYR A 21 14.31 15.82 9.91
C TYR A 21 14.09 14.61 9.01
N TYR A 22 14.56 14.71 7.78
CA TYR A 22 14.71 13.55 6.91
C TYR A 22 15.75 12.59 7.48
N MET A 23 15.42 11.29 7.56
CA MET A 23 16.37 10.22 7.86
C MET A 23 16.47 9.25 6.66
N PRO A 24 17.68 8.75 6.31
CA PRO A 24 17.93 7.95 5.09
C PRO A 24 17.16 6.63 4.97
N ASP A 25 16.46 6.24 6.03
CA ASP A 25 15.72 5.00 6.14
C ASP A 25 14.44 4.97 5.30
N THR A 26 13.99 6.07 4.68
CA THR A 26 12.85 6.01 3.76
C THR A 26 13.27 5.56 2.35
N ASN A 27 12.78 4.40 1.90
CA ASN A 27 12.94 3.95 0.52
C ASN A 27 11.82 4.50 -0.37
N LEU A 28 12.21 5.09 -1.49
CA LEU A 28 11.34 5.72 -2.50
C LEU A 28 11.68 5.14 -3.89
N SER A 29 10.75 5.17 -4.86
CA SER A 29 10.99 4.69 -6.24
C SER A 29 10.42 5.63 -7.31
N LYS A 30 11.21 6.03 -8.33
CA LYS A 30 10.83 6.92 -9.48
C LYS A 30 10.65 8.43 -9.19
N SER A 31 10.54 9.24 -10.25
CA SER A 31 10.31 10.69 -10.23
C SER A 31 9.09 11.12 -9.41
N THR A 32 8.02 10.33 -9.45
CA THR A 32 6.84 10.51 -8.60
C THR A 32 7.19 10.45 -7.12
N ALA A 33 8.09 9.53 -6.73
CA ALA A 33 8.54 9.44 -5.35
C ALA A 33 9.44 10.61 -4.96
N LEU A 34 10.27 11.14 -5.88
CA LEU A 34 11.02 12.37 -5.61
C LEU A 34 10.09 13.57 -5.35
N LEU A 35 8.98 13.68 -6.10
CA LEU A 35 7.97 14.73 -5.86
C LEU A 35 7.22 14.53 -4.54
N ILE A 36 6.78 13.31 -4.24
CA ILE A 36 6.19 12.97 -2.93
C ILE A 36 7.18 13.32 -1.82
N SER A 37 8.45 12.97 -1.99
CA SER A 37 9.49 13.24 -1.00
C SER A 37 9.72 14.74 -0.79
N ALA A 38 9.71 15.54 -1.87
CA ALA A 38 9.84 16.99 -1.78
C ALA A 38 8.72 17.63 -0.96
N GLY A 39 7.48 17.15 -1.08
CA GLY A 39 6.37 17.60 -0.23
C GLY A 39 6.41 17.03 1.18
N LEU A 40 6.95 15.82 1.35
CA LEU A 40 7.02 15.12 2.63
C LEU A 40 8.10 15.71 3.56
N TRP A 41 9.22 16.14 2.98
CA TRP A 41 10.42 16.57 3.69
C TRP A 41 10.92 17.94 3.23
N PRO A 42 10.14 19.02 3.45
CA PRO A 42 10.67 20.37 3.29
C PRO A 42 11.88 20.54 4.22
N PRO A 43 13.04 21.02 3.72
CA PRO A 43 14.25 21.09 4.52
C PRO A 43 14.08 22.10 5.67
N PRO A 44 14.26 21.70 6.94
CA PRO A 44 14.42 22.66 8.03
C PRO A 44 15.70 23.49 7.85
N GLU A 45 15.84 24.61 8.56
CA GLU A 45 16.97 25.53 8.41
C GLU A 45 18.34 24.82 8.47
N GLU A 46 18.48 23.79 9.31
CA GLU A 46 19.74 23.06 9.46
C GLU A 46 20.04 22.06 8.32
N GLN A 47 19.03 21.65 7.55
CA GLN A 47 19.17 20.79 6.37
C GLN A 47 19.01 21.56 5.05
N ALA A 48 18.72 22.87 5.12
CA ALA A 48 18.61 23.74 3.96
C ALA A 48 20.00 24.00 3.37
N TRP A 49 20.32 23.31 2.28
CA TRP A 49 21.58 23.53 1.54
C TRP A 49 21.52 24.77 0.63
N ASN A 50 20.32 25.34 0.41
CA ASN A 50 20.08 26.47 -0.47
C ASN A 50 18.99 27.39 0.11
N GLU A 51 19.30 28.68 0.23
CA GLU A 51 18.40 29.70 0.81
C GLU A 51 17.21 30.06 -0.10
N THR A 52 17.33 29.83 -1.41
CA THR A 52 16.30 30.14 -2.41
C THR A 52 15.44 28.95 -2.80
N LEU A 53 15.92 27.73 -2.54
CA LEU A 53 15.27 26.49 -2.95
C LEU A 53 15.00 25.60 -1.73
N ALA A 54 13.75 25.58 -1.28
CA ALA A 54 13.26 24.72 -0.19
C ALA A 54 13.06 23.26 -0.65
N TRP A 55 14.12 22.63 -1.15
CA TRP A 55 14.15 21.23 -1.60
C TRP A 55 15.46 20.56 -1.16
N GLN A 56 15.41 19.27 -0.82
CA GLN A 56 16.59 18.46 -0.52
C GLN A 56 16.59 17.14 -1.30
N PRO A 57 17.77 16.63 -1.71
CA PRO A 57 17.89 15.35 -2.38
C PRO A 57 17.58 14.21 -1.40
N VAL A 58 16.66 13.33 -1.80
CA VAL A 58 16.31 12.13 -1.03
C VAL A 58 16.65 10.88 -1.85
N PRO A 59 17.49 9.96 -1.32
CA PRO A 59 17.84 8.75 -2.03
C PRO A 59 16.61 7.87 -2.31
N TYR A 60 16.61 7.24 -3.48
CA TYR A 60 15.53 6.36 -3.93
C TYR A 60 16.16 5.11 -4.56
N THR A 61 15.50 3.96 -4.43
CA THR A 61 15.94 2.69 -5.00
C THR A 61 15.01 2.28 -6.14
N TYR A 62 15.57 1.70 -7.19
CA TYR A 62 14.82 1.31 -8.37
C TYR A 62 15.33 -0.01 -8.94
N PRO A 63 14.47 -1.03 -9.16
CA PRO A 63 14.85 -2.20 -9.93
C PRO A 63 14.93 -1.86 -11.42
N SER A 64 15.95 -2.36 -12.12
CA SER A 64 16.05 -2.20 -13.58
C SER A 64 14.88 -2.87 -14.30
N ARG A 65 14.07 -2.12 -15.06
CA ARG A 65 13.01 -2.68 -15.92
C ARG A 65 13.07 -2.06 -17.32
N LEU A 66 12.97 -2.93 -18.33
CA LEU A 66 12.74 -2.60 -19.73
C LEU A 66 11.27 -2.13 -19.86
N GLU A 67 11.07 -1.01 -20.56
CA GLU A 67 9.77 -0.42 -20.95
C GLU A 67 9.02 0.34 -19.84
N ASP A 68 9.30 1.65 -19.75
CA ASP A 68 8.40 2.64 -19.16
C ASP A 68 7.57 3.26 -20.31
N TYR A 69 6.26 3.00 -20.34
CA TYR A 69 5.34 3.73 -21.21
C TYR A 69 4.97 5.04 -20.51
N GLU A 70 5.42 6.17 -21.06
CA GLU A 70 5.03 7.49 -20.57
C GLU A 70 3.53 7.76 -20.83
N ASP A 71 2.83 8.27 -19.81
CA ASP A 71 1.45 8.74 -19.92
C ASP A 71 1.40 9.99 -20.80
N ILE A 72 0.97 9.83 -22.06
CA ILE A 72 0.73 10.94 -22.98
C ILE A 72 -0.53 11.69 -22.53
N LYS A 73 -0.38 12.92 -22.04
CA LYS A 73 -1.49 13.83 -21.74
C LYS A 73 -2.13 14.38 -23.02
N VAL A 74 -2.97 13.57 -23.68
CA VAL A 74 -3.79 14.03 -24.81
C VAL A 74 -5.16 14.50 -24.30
N PRO A 75 -5.63 15.71 -24.67
CA PRO A 75 -6.98 16.14 -24.34
C PRO A 75 -8.01 15.20 -24.97
N ASN A 76 -8.99 14.76 -24.15
CA ASN A 76 -9.98 13.79 -24.59
C ASN A 76 -10.80 14.37 -25.75
N PRO A 77 -10.86 13.72 -26.93
CA PRO A 77 -11.58 14.25 -28.07
C PRO A 77 -13.08 14.42 -27.74
N LYS A 78 -13.71 15.46 -28.31
CA LYS A 78 -15.10 15.85 -27.96
C LYS A 78 -16.11 14.71 -28.09
N TRP A 79 -15.93 13.81 -29.07
CA TRP A 79 -16.81 12.65 -29.27
C TRP A 79 -16.78 11.67 -28.08
N ALA A 80 -15.62 11.54 -27.41
CA ALA A 80 -15.42 10.59 -26.33
C ALA A 80 -16.27 10.91 -25.10
N LYS A 81 -16.75 12.15 -24.93
CA LYS A 81 -17.62 12.56 -23.81
C LYS A 81 -18.87 11.66 -23.70
N HIS A 82 -19.44 11.23 -24.82
CA HIS A 82 -20.67 10.43 -24.86
C HIS A 82 -20.44 8.93 -24.60
N VAL A 83 -19.21 8.45 -24.83
CA VAL A 83 -18.86 7.03 -24.62
C VAL A 83 -17.99 6.80 -23.39
N LYS A 84 -17.42 7.86 -22.79
CA LYS A 84 -16.52 7.79 -21.62
C LYS A 84 -17.08 6.90 -20.53
N ARG A 85 -18.37 7.05 -20.19
CA ARG A 85 -19.02 6.21 -19.18
C ARG A 85 -18.97 4.72 -19.54
N LYS A 86 -19.35 4.36 -20.78
CA LYS A 86 -19.32 2.98 -21.26
C LYS A 86 -17.89 2.41 -21.28
N LEU A 87 -16.91 3.22 -21.68
CA LEU A 87 -15.50 2.83 -21.66
C LEU A 87 -15.00 2.58 -20.22
N MET A 88 -15.39 3.43 -19.27
CA MET A 88 -15.05 3.23 -17.86
C MET A 88 -15.74 1.98 -17.27
N ASP A 89 -16.94 1.63 -17.72
CA ASP A 89 -17.60 0.39 -17.28
C ASP A 89 -16.87 -0.85 -17.80
N ILE A 90 -16.35 -0.82 -19.03
CA ILE A 90 -15.49 -1.89 -19.57
C ILE A 90 -14.18 -1.99 -18.80
N ALA A 91 -13.52 -0.87 -18.51
CA ALA A 91 -12.29 -0.85 -17.70
C ALA A 91 -12.52 -1.40 -16.29
N ARG A 92 -13.67 -1.11 -15.67
CA ARG A 92 -14.05 -1.72 -14.38
C ARG A 92 -14.22 -3.24 -14.50
N LEU A 93 -14.86 -3.71 -15.56
CA LEU A 93 -15.04 -5.14 -15.79
C LEU A 93 -13.69 -5.86 -15.97
N GLU A 94 -12.77 -5.25 -16.72
CA GLU A 94 -11.41 -5.77 -16.88
C GLU A 94 -10.72 -5.95 -15.53
N PHE A 95 -10.77 -4.95 -14.65
CA PHE A 95 -10.18 -5.04 -13.32
C PHE A 95 -10.84 -6.12 -12.45
N LEU A 96 -12.16 -6.25 -12.52
CA LEU A 96 -12.87 -7.34 -11.83
C LEU A 96 -12.45 -8.72 -12.35
N MET A 97 -12.20 -8.86 -13.64
CA MET A 97 -11.71 -10.09 -14.25
C MET A 97 -10.26 -10.40 -13.82
N MET A 98 -9.38 -9.39 -13.80
CA MET A 98 -7.97 -9.55 -13.40
C MET A 98 -7.81 -10.08 -11.98
N PHE A 99 -8.76 -9.85 -11.08
CA PHE A 99 -8.68 -10.22 -9.66
C PHE A 99 -9.84 -11.11 -9.18
N TYR A 100 -10.51 -11.79 -10.12
CA TYR A 100 -11.78 -12.48 -9.85
C TYR A 100 -11.68 -13.56 -8.75
N ASN A 101 -10.70 -14.46 -8.86
CA ASN A 101 -10.53 -15.59 -7.94
C ASN A 101 -9.26 -15.46 -7.09
N ASN A 102 -9.11 -16.34 -6.09
CA ASN A 102 -7.96 -16.30 -5.17
C ASN A 102 -6.62 -16.51 -5.90
N LEU A 103 -6.58 -17.36 -6.93
CA LEU A 103 -5.36 -17.59 -7.72
C LEU A 103 -4.91 -16.30 -8.41
N LEU A 104 -5.83 -15.60 -9.08
CA LEU A 104 -5.53 -14.34 -9.76
C LEU A 104 -5.12 -13.25 -8.76
N ARG A 105 -5.84 -13.09 -7.65
CA ARG A 105 -5.44 -12.17 -6.57
C ARG A 105 -4.04 -12.49 -6.04
N LYS A 106 -3.73 -13.78 -5.89
CA LYS A 106 -2.42 -14.25 -5.45
C LYS A 106 -1.29 -13.92 -6.43
N LEU A 107 -1.54 -14.12 -7.72
CA LEU A 107 -0.56 -13.82 -8.76
C LEU A 107 -0.43 -12.31 -9.04
N SER A 108 -1.46 -11.50 -8.77
CA SER A 108 -1.39 -10.07 -9.05
C SER A 108 -0.88 -9.22 -7.89
N GLY A 109 -1.37 -9.49 -6.67
CA GLY A 109 -1.09 -8.66 -5.47
C GLY A 109 -0.46 -9.43 -4.32
N GLY A 110 -0.51 -10.77 -4.34
CA GLY A 110 -0.10 -11.63 -3.24
C GLY A 110 1.38 -11.51 -2.86
N ALA A 111 2.27 -11.31 -3.84
CA ALA A 111 3.70 -11.14 -3.59
C ALA A 111 4.03 -9.81 -2.89
N LEU A 112 3.38 -8.71 -3.33
CA LEU A 112 3.54 -7.40 -2.69
C LEU A 112 2.93 -7.40 -1.27
N LEU A 113 1.79 -8.07 -1.10
CA LEU A 113 1.18 -8.24 0.22
C LEU A 113 2.08 -9.04 1.17
N GLN A 114 2.73 -10.11 0.68
CA GLN A 114 3.73 -10.86 1.45
C GLN A 114 4.89 -9.96 1.91
N GLN A 115 5.38 -9.06 1.05
CA GLN A 115 6.45 -8.12 1.40
C GLN A 115 6.03 -7.19 2.54
N ILE A 116 4.83 -6.58 2.44
CA ILE A 116 4.28 -5.69 3.47
C ILE A 116 4.17 -6.42 4.83
N ILE A 117 3.66 -7.66 4.83
CA ILE A 117 3.51 -8.46 6.05
C ILE A 117 4.86 -8.83 6.64
N THR A 118 5.83 -9.18 5.79
CA THR A 118 7.18 -9.53 6.23
C THR A 118 7.84 -8.33 6.91
N GLU A 119 7.75 -7.15 6.29
CA GLU A 119 8.24 -5.88 6.85
C GLU A 119 7.59 -5.58 8.21
N ALA A 120 6.26 -5.67 8.29
CA ALA A 120 5.54 -5.45 9.55
C ALA A 120 5.98 -6.42 10.65
N ARG A 121 6.13 -7.72 10.33
CA ARG A 121 6.61 -8.72 11.30
C ARG A 121 8.03 -8.42 11.76
N THR A 122 8.92 -8.01 10.85
CA THR A 122 10.30 -7.65 11.22
C THR A 122 10.37 -6.42 12.11
N LEU A 123 9.48 -5.44 11.89
CA LEU A 123 9.35 -4.26 12.75
C LEU A 123 8.87 -4.66 14.15
N VAL A 124 7.86 -5.53 14.25
CA VAL A 124 7.36 -6.03 15.54
C VAL A 124 8.42 -6.82 16.30
N SER A 125 9.19 -7.68 15.62
CA SER A 125 10.16 -8.56 16.29
C SER A 125 11.44 -7.85 16.70
N ASN A 126 11.96 -6.96 15.84
CA ASN A 126 13.31 -6.41 15.99
C ASN A 126 13.32 -4.92 16.34
N ASN A 127 12.15 -4.25 16.31
CA ASN A 127 12.01 -2.80 16.44
C ASN A 127 13.02 -2.02 15.57
N LYS A 128 13.32 -2.58 14.39
CA LYS A 128 14.34 -2.08 13.47
C LYS A 128 13.77 -2.11 12.06
N GLY A 129 13.76 -0.95 11.41
CA GLY A 129 13.31 -0.79 10.05
C GLY A 129 12.81 0.63 9.81
N PRO A 130 12.41 0.93 8.57
CA PRO A 130 11.96 2.25 8.17
C PRO A 130 10.62 2.60 8.80
N ARG A 131 10.46 3.86 9.24
CA ARG A 131 9.16 4.37 9.75
C ARG A 131 8.11 4.52 8.65
N LEU A 132 8.54 4.82 7.42
CA LEU A 132 7.68 4.97 6.26
C LEU A 132 8.35 4.38 5.01
N VAL A 133 7.58 3.57 4.28
CA VAL A 133 7.98 3.02 2.97
C VAL A 133 6.97 3.49 1.94
N VAL A 134 7.43 4.22 0.93
CA VAL A 134 6.58 4.72 -0.16
C VAL A 134 6.90 3.95 -1.42
N ARG A 135 5.92 3.21 -1.93
CA ARG A 135 6.03 2.44 -3.17
C ARG A 135 5.23 3.14 -4.26
N THR A 136 5.87 3.47 -5.36
CA THR A 136 5.17 3.94 -6.56
C THR A 136 4.87 2.77 -7.49
N GLY A 137 3.70 2.84 -8.13
CA GLY A 137 3.21 1.82 -9.05
C GLY A 137 2.14 2.39 -9.96
N THR A 138 1.39 1.51 -10.61
CA THR A 138 0.27 1.88 -11.48
C THR A 138 -1.06 1.68 -10.76
N PRO A 139 -2.19 2.19 -11.31
CA PRO A 139 -3.52 1.90 -10.77
C PRO A 139 -3.82 0.39 -10.65
N VAL A 140 -3.20 -0.45 -11.49
CA VAL A 140 -3.31 -1.91 -11.43
C VAL A 140 -2.73 -2.46 -10.13
N ASN A 141 -1.59 -1.93 -9.65
CA ASN A 141 -0.98 -2.38 -8.39
C ASN A 141 -1.86 -2.05 -7.19
N VAL A 142 -2.41 -0.83 -7.16
CA VAL A 142 -3.32 -0.37 -6.09
C VAL A 142 -4.59 -1.24 -6.09
N ALA A 143 -5.17 -1.49 -7.26
CA ALA A 143 -6.34 -2.36 -7.39
C ALA A 143 -6.06 -3.82 -7.02
N ALA A 144 -4.87 -4.34 -7.34
CA ALA A 144 -4.48 -5.70 -6.96
C ALA A 144 -4.41 -5.86 -5.44
N LEU A 145 -3.82 -4.89 -4.71
CA LEU A 145 -3.79 -4.91 -3.25
C LEU A 145 -5.17 -4.73 -2.63
N LEU A 146 -5.98 -3.81 -3.16
CA LEU A 146 -7.37 -3.61 -2.72
C LEU A 146 -8.17 -4.91 -2.88
N SER A 147 -8.07 -5.55 -4.04
CA SER A 147 -8.76 -6.83 -4.29
C SER A 147 -8.23 -7.98 -3.43
N ALA A 148 -6.96 -7.91 -3.02
CA ALA A 148 -6.33 -8.94 -2.20
C ALA A 148 -6.76 -8.91 -0.73
N CYS A 149 -7.04 -7.74 -0.15
CA CYS A 149 -7.25 -7.62 1.30
C CYS A 149 -8.40 -6.71 1.75
N VAL A 150 -9.11 -6.03 0.84
CA VAL A 150 -10.19 -5.08 1.19
C VAL A 150 -11.49 -5.51 0.51
N ALA A 151 -12.62 -5.41 1.22
CA ALA A 151 -13.95 -5.53 0.62
C ALA A 151 -14.95 -4.50 1.17
N PRO A 152 -15.89 -4.02 0.34
CA PRO A 152 -16.10 -4.34 -1.08
C PRO A 152 -14.98 -3.75 -1.97
N PRO A 153 -14.70 -4.35 -3.14
CA PRO A 153 -13.67 -3.84 -4.04
C PRO A 153 -14.05 -2.42 -4.46
N PRO A 154 -13.16 -1.44 -4.28
CA PRO A 154 -13.44 -0.06 -4.66
C PRO A 154 -13.53 0.06 -6.19
N ARG A 155 -14.04 1.21 -6.64
CA ARG A 155 -13.98 1.59 -8.06
C ARG A 155 -12.52 1.60 -8.53
N LEU A 156 -12.34 1.50 -9.85
CA LEU A 156 -11.04 1.65 -10.50
C LEU A 156 -10.25 2.81 -9.85
N PRO A 157 -9.04 2.57 -9.32
CA PRO A 157 -8.27 3.62 -8.68
C PRO A 157 -7.95 4.74 -9.68
N ASP A 158 -8.26 5.97 -9.30
CA ASP A 158 -7.89 7.14 -10.10
C ASP A 158 -6.37 7.37 -10.03
N PRO A 159 -5.77 8.02 -11.05
CA PRO A 159 -4.37 8.42 -10.98
C PRO A 159 -4.06 9.22 -9.71
N GLY A 160 -3.01 8.83 -8.99
CA GLY A 160 -2.63 9.47 -7.72
C GLY A 160 -3.34 8.88 -6.48
N ALA A 161 -4.22 7.89 -6.65
CA ALA A 161 -4.77 7.14 -5.52
C ALA A 161 -3.66 6.37 -4.78
N ALA A 162 -3.82 6.25 -3.46
CA ALA A 162 -2.87 5.56 -2.59
C ALA A 162 -3.58 4.60 -1.63
N LEU A 163 -2.92 3.47 -1.34
CA LEU A 163 -3.34 2.53 -0.31
C LEU A 163 -2.29 2.54 0.81
N LEU A 164 -2.71 2.88 2.02
CA LEU A 164 -1.85 3.08 3.18
C LEU A 164 -2.07 1.92 4.16
N PHE A 165 -1.00 1.22 4.50
CA PHE A 165 -0.97 0.23 5.58
C PHE A 165 -0.32 0.86 6.80
N GLU A 166 -1.10 1.17 7.82
CA GLU A 166 -0.59 1.65 9.09
C GLU A 166 -0.49 0.48 10.07
N LEU A 167 0.71 0.21 10.60
CA LEU A 167 0.93 -0.76 11.67
C LEU A 167 0.76 -0.07 13.02
N HIS A 168 -0.22 -0.50 13.80
CA HIS A 168 -0.57 0.08 15.10
C HIS A 168 -0.29 -0.93 16.22
N GLU A 169 0.19 -0.42 17.35
CA GLU A 169 0.24 -1.16 18.61
C GLU A 169 -0.98 -0.77 19.46
N LYS A 170 -1.74 -1.77 19.89
CA LYS A 170 -2.86 -1.63 20.81
C LYS A 170 -2.30 -1.61 22.23
N LEU A 171 -2.23 -0.40 22.79
CA LEU A 171 -1.88 -0.22 24.19
C LEU A 171 -2.92 -0.93 25.08
N PRO A 172 -2.50 -1.65 26.13
CA PRO A 172 -3.44 -2.21 27.09
C PRO A 172 -4.27 -1.07 27.69
N ALA A 173 -5.58 -1.30 27.87
CA ALA A 173 -6.43 -0.37 28.60
C ALA A 173 -5.82 -0.13 29.98
N PRO A 174 -5.89 1.10 30.54
CA PRO A 174 -5.40 1.36 31.89
C PRO A 174 -6.11 0.38 32.84
N VAL A 175 -5.33 -0.57 33.36
CA VAL A 175 -5.81 -1.61 34.26
C VAL A 175 -6.17 -0.94 35.58
N GLN A 176 -7.46 -0.92 35.91
CA GLN A 176 -7.86 -0.86 37.32
C GLN A 176 -7.32 -2.13 37.98
N GLN A 177 -6.46 -1.95 38.98
CA GLN A 177 -5.64 -2.99 39.60
C GLN A 177 -6.48 -4.18 40.07
N GLU A 178 -6.44 -5.30 39.33
CA GLU A 178 -6.61 -6.62 39.92
C GLU A 178 -5.46 -7.52 39.45
N LYS A 179 -4.61 -7.87 40.43
CA LYS A 179 -3.44 -8.73 40.28
C LYS A 179 -3.89 -10.15 39.90
N ASN A 180 -3.64 -10.55 38.66
CA ASN A 180 -3.55 -11.96 38.31
C ASN A 180 -2.23 -12.20 37.56
N GLU A 181 -1.25 -12.78 38.26
CA GLU A 181 0.14 -12.94 37.83
C GLU A 181 0.37 -14.05 36.78
N ASN A 182 -0.69 -14.69 36.27
CA ASN A 182 -0.59 -15.80 35.30
C ASN A 182 -1.05 -15.47 33.87
N ALA A 183 -1.26 -14.19 33.52
CA ALA A 183 -1.71 -13.78 32.18
C ALA A 183 -0.59 -13.23 31.26
N LYS A 184 0.68 -13.34 31.65
CA LYS A 184 1.77 -12.52 31.07
C LYS A 184 2.43 -13.06 29.80
N ALA A 185 1.93 -14.13 29.19
CA ALA A 185 2.54 -14.73 27.99
C ALA A 185 1.57 -14.96 26.81
N LYS A 186 0.30 -14.55 26.92
CA LYS A 186 -0.72 -14.77 25.88
C LYS A 186 -1.34 -13.48 25.32
N SER A 187 -0.99 -12.32 25.86
CA SER A 187 -1.49 -11.00 25.41
C SER A 187 -0.71 -10.39 24.24
N ASP A 188 0.53 -10.81 24.02
CA ASP A 188 1.44 -10.10 23.10
C ASP A 188 1.07 -10.29 21.62
N SER A 189 0.40 -11.39 21.27
CA SER A 189 0.06 -11.71 19.88
C SER A 189 -1.06 -10.86 19.27
N HIS A 190 -1.84 -10.13 20.09
CA HIS A 190 -2.94 -9.25 19.62
C HIS A 190 -2.64 -7.76 19.82
N SER A 191 -1.42 -7.42 20.23
CA SER A 191 -1.00 -6.03 20.41
C SER A 191 -0.88 -5.33 19.06
N TYR A 192 -0.28 -5.95 18.06
CA TYR A 192 -0.07 -5.32 16.75
C TYR A 192 -1.14 -5.68 15.71
N GLY A 193 -1.52 -4.69 14.90
CA GLY A 193 -2.48 -4.88 13.82
C GLY A 193 -2.44 -3.75 12.79
N PHE A 194 -3.07 -4.01 11.65
CA PHE A 194 -3.16 -3.05 10.56
C PHE A 194 -4.44 -2.21 10.66
N LYS A 195 -4.29 -0.92 10.35
CA LYS A 195 -5.38 -0.08 9.83
C LYS A 195 -5.04 0.27 8.39
N ILE A 196 -5.97 0.00 7.47
CA ILE A 196 -5.77 0.21 6.05
C ILE A 196 -6.58 1.41 5.61
N TYR A 197 -5.98 2.36 4.92
CA TYR A 197 -6.67 3.54 4.41
C TYR A 197 -6.52 3.65 2.90
N TYR A 198 -7.57 4.11 2.23
CA TYR A 198 -7.57 4.41 0.81
C TYR A 198 -7.73 5.91 0.60
N TRP A 199 -6.75 6.50 -0.07
CA TRP A 199 -6.76 7.91 -0.47
C TRP A 199 -7.14 8.00 -1.94
N ASP A 200 -8.26 8.64 -2.25
CA ASP A 200 -8.62 9.00 -3.63
C ASP A 200 -8.11 10.40 -3.98
N ASP A 201 -8.05 10.69 -5.28
CA ASP A 201 -7.53 11.96 -5.81
C ASP A 201 -8.27 13.18 -5.22
N ASP A 202 -9.59 13.08 -5.08
CA ASP A 202 -10.45 14.22 -4.76
C ASP A 202 -10.58 14.54 -3.25
N SER A 203 -9.94 13.77 -2.36
CA SER A 203 -10.10 13.93 -0.91
C SER A 203 -8.87 14.48 -0.20
N ALA A 204 -9.10 15.38 0.76
CA ALA A 204 -8.05 15.89 1.65
C ALA A 204 -7.62 14.90 2.75
N GLU A 205 -8.43 13.88 3.01
CA GLU A 205 -8.14 12.83 4.00
C GLU A 205 -8.46 11.44 3.43
N PRO A 206 -7.69 10.40 3.80
CA PRO A 206 -7.92 9.06 3.32
C PRO A 206 -9.06 8.37 4.10
N ARG A 207 -9.82 7.53 3.40
CA ARG A 207 -10.91 6.75 4.01
C ARG A 207 -10.38 5.48 4.65
N LEU A 208 -10.84 5.18 5.85
CA LEU A 208 -10.56 3.89 6.51
C LEU A 208 -11.27 2.77 5.75
N MET A 209 -10.53 1.70 5.47
CA MET A 209 -11.01 0.51 4.78
C MET A 209 -11.08 -0.66 5.75
N GLU A 210 -12.10 -1.50 5.58
CA GLU A 210 -12.24 -2.74 6.33
C GLU A 210 -11.71 -3.93 5.53
N VAL A 211 -10.96 -4.79 6.21
CA VAL A 211 -10.54 -6.08 5.67
C VAL A 211 -11.73 -7.02 5.78
N SER A 212 -12.04 -7.76 4.71
CA SER A 212 -13.13 -8.75 4.70
C SER A 212 -13.01 -9.70 5.89
N GLY A 213 -13.99 -9.69 6.80
CA GLY A 213 -13.98 -10.54 7.99
C GLY A 213 -13.08 -10.06 9.13
N CYS A 214 -12.67 -8.79 9.11
CA CYS A 214 -11.93 -8.14 10.19
C CYS A 214 -12.60 -6.82 10.59
N SER A 215 -12.18 -6.25 11.73
CA SER A 215 -12.60 -4.90 12.13
C SER A 215 -11.68 -3.83 11.54
N ALA A 216 -12.04 -2.55 11.69
CA ALA A 216 -11.23 -1.39 11.33
C ALA A 216 -9.76 -1.45 11.77
N PHE A 217 -9.50 -2.05 12.94
CA PHE A 217 -8.16 -2.53 13.32
C PHE A 217 -8.11 -4.04 13.15
N CYS A 218 -7.24 -4.52 12.28
CA CYS A 218 -7.11 -5.94 11.99
C CYS A 218 -5.82 -6.50 12.64
N PRO A 219 -5.92 -7.31 13.71
CA PRO A 219 -4.75 -7.92 14.34
C PRO A 219 -3.92 -8.67 13.29
N LEU A 220 -2.59 -8.61 13.40
CA LEU A 220 -1.69 -9.19 12.39
C LEU A 220 -1.99 -10.68 12.14
N GLU A 221 -2.24 -11.45 13.19
CA GLU A 221 -2.52 -12.88 13.07
C GLU A 221 -3.84 -13.14 12.34
N THR A 222 -4.90 -12.40 12.72
CA THR A 222 -6.19 -12.45 12.03
C THR A 222 -6.05 -12.04 10.56
N PHE A 223 -5.28 -10.99 10.28
CA PHE A 223 -5.02 -10.53 8.93
C PHE A 223 -4.38 -11.64 8.08
N ASN A 224 -3.32 -12.29 8.60
CA ASN A 224 -2.61 -13.37 7.92
C ASN A 224 -3.53 -14.56 7.60
N GLU A 225 -4.39 -14.94 8.55
CA GLU A 225 -5.35 -16.03 8.34
C GLU A 225 -6.39 -15.71 7.26
N LEU A 226 -6.89 -14.47 7.22
CA LEU A 226 -7.90 -14.04 6.25
C LEU A 226 -7.38 -14.07 4.81
N ILE A 227 -6.10 -13.77 4.61
CA ILE A 227 -5.47 -13.66 3.29
C ILE A 227 -4.63 -14.88 2.90
N LYS A 228 -4.62 -15.96 3.69
CA LYS A 228 -3.69 -17.09 3.50
C LYS A 228 -3.73 -17.75 2.12
N TYR A 229 -4.87 -17.69 1.43
CA TYR A 229 -5.04 -18.22 0.07
C TYR A 229 -4.70 -17.20 -1.03
N ILE A 230 -4.44 -15.96 -0.65
CA ILE A 230 -4.13 -14.83 -1.54
C ILE A 230 -2.65 -14.46 -1.44
N VAL A 231 -1.99 -14.72 -0.32
CA VAL A 231 -0.56 -14.42 -0.16
C VAL A 231 0.29 -15.39 -0.99
N SER A 232 1.33 -14.86 -1.64
CA SER A 232 2.32 -15.64 -2.39
C SER A 232 3.64 -15.67 -1.62
N TYR A 233 4.01 -16.83 -1.09
CA TYR A 233 5.28 -17.05 -0.38
C TYR A 233 6.44 -17.36 -1.34
N ASN A 234 6.15 -17.97 -2.49
CA ASN A 234 7.13 -18.25 -3.53
C ASN A 234 6.47 -18.01 -4.89
N TYR A 235 6.61 -16.77 -5.37
CA TYR A 235 5.97 -16.32 -6.59
C TYR A 235 6.39 -17.13 -7.82
N SER A 236 7.68 -17.47 -7.94
CA SER A 236 8.18 -18.28 -9.06
C SER A 236 7.50 -19.65 -9.12
N LYS A 237 7.36 -20.31 -7.96
CA LYS A 237 6.67 -21.61 -7.85
C LYS A 237 5.18 -21.48 -8.13
N ASP A 238 4.55 -20.41 -7.65
CA ASP A 238 3.12 -20.16 -7.90
C ASP A 238 2.81 -19.89 -9.38
N CYS A 239 3.80 -19.42 -10.17
CA CYS A 239 3.71 -19.21 -11.61
C CYS A 239 4.09 -20.45 -12.45
N GLU A 240 4.51 -21.56 -11.84
CA GLU A 240 4.82 -22.78 -12.58
C GLU A 240 3.55 -23.34 -13.24
N LEU A 241 3.69 -23.79 -14.48
CA LEU A 241 2.60 -24.43 -15.21
C LEU A 241 2.22 -25.73 -14.51
N VAL A 242 0.94 -25.87 -14.15
CA VAL A 242 0.41 -27.15 -13.70
C VAL A 242 0.47 -28.11 -14.90
N PRO A 243 1.17 -29.26 -14.79
CA PRO A 243 1.24 -30.21 -15.88
C PRO A 243 -0.17 -30.67 -16.24
N THR A 244 -0.62 -30.35 -17.46
CA THR A 244 -1.88 -30.90 -17.97
C THR A 244 -1.67 -32.39 -18.18
N THR A 245 -2.26 -33.23 -17.34
CA THR A 245 -2.33 -34.66 -17.62
C THR A 245 -3.04 -34.84 -18.97
N LYS A 246 -2.32 -35.28 -20.00
CA LYS A 246 -2.92 -35.76 -21.25
C LYS A 246 -3.77 -37.01 -20.94
N LYS A 247 -5.01 -36.79 -20.55
CA LYS A 247 -6.16 -37.70 -20.62
C LYS A 247 -7.31 -36.74 -20.95
N ASP A 248 -7.85 -36.70 -22.16
CA ASP A 248 -8.48 -37.83 -22.82
C ASP A 248 -8.16 -37.89 -24.32
N LYS A 249 -7.75 -39.08 -24.77
CA LYS A 249 -8.01 -39.52 -26.14
C LYS A 249 -9.44 -40.04 -26.14
N HIS A 250 -10.36 -39.31 -26.76
CA HIS A 250 -11.60 -39.87 -27.28
C HIS A 250 -11.59 -39.73 -28.79
#